data_AF-A0A256ZFS2-F1
#
_entry.id   AF-A0A256ZFS2-F1
#
_cell.length_a   1.000
_cell.length_b   1.000
_cell.length_c   1.000
_cell.angle_alpha   90.00
_cell.angle_beta   90.00
_cell.angle_gamma   90.00
#
_symmetry.space_group_name_H-M   'P 1'
#
loop_
_entity.id
_entity.type
_entity.pdbx_description
1 polymer ?
#
loop_
_entity_poly.entity_id
_entity_poly.type
_entity_poly.pdbx_seq_one_letter_code
_entity_poly.pdbx_strand_id
1 'polypeptide(L)'
;MLRIRDSLIRYGAEAALIICVKKEKFILLSPQGNGIDETVIKELNELKNRLNIELHNYDLILVSYAESLEKCETSLYKFIVLEGID
;
A
#
# COMPACT_ATOMS: atom_id res chain seq x y z
N MET A 1 -7.31 9.96 -4.39
CA MET A 1 -7.09 8.83 -3.47
C MET A 1 -7.71 7.52 -3.99
N LEU A 2 -8.97 7.50 -4.44
CA LEU A 2 -9.60 6.34 -5.11
C LEU A 2 -8.83 5.82 -6.35
N ARG A 3 -8.21 6.73 -7.13
CA ARG A 3 -7.50 6.38 -8.38
C ARG A 3 -6.42 5.31 -8.18
N ILE A 4 -5.58 5.42 -7.16
CA ILE A 4 -4.43 4.52 -6.99
C ILE A 4 -4.87 3.07 -6.75
N ARG A 5 -5.81 2.88 -5.82
CA ARG A 5 -6.34 1.55 -5.47
C ARG A 5 -7.05 0.94 -6.66
N ASP A 6 -7.92 1.72 -7.31
CA ASP A 6 -8.74 1.24 -8.41
C ASP A 6 -7.87 0.94 -9.65
N SER A 7 -6.76 1.67 -9.86
CA SER A 7 -5.78 1.37 -10.90
C SER A 7 -5.00 0.09 -10.59
N LEU A 8 -4.54 -0.12 -9.35
CA LEU A 8 -3.89 -1.38 -8.94
C LEU A 8 -4.81 -2.60 -9.19
N ILE A 9 -6.10 -2.50 -8.82
CA ILE A 9 -7.08 -3.56 -9.06
C ILE A 9 -7.27 -3.79 -10.56
N ARG A 10 -7.42 -2.71 -11.33
CA ARG A 10 -7.55 -2.79 -12.80
C ARG A 10 -6.35 -3.45 -13.47
N TYR A 11 -5.16 -3.31 -12.90
CA TYR A 11 -3.93 -3.90 -13.42
C TYR A 11 -3.67 -5.33 -12.95
N GLY A 12 -4.59 -5.90 -12.16
CA GLY A 12 -4.59 -7.32 -11.82
C GLY A 12 -4.41 -7.63 -10.35
N ALA A 13 -4.42 -6.64 -9.45
CA ALA A 13 -4.50 -6.90 -8.02
C ALA A 13 -5.92 -7.30 -7.61
N GLU A 14 -6.06 -8.34 -6.79
CA GLU A 14 -7.33 -8.77 -6.22
C GLU A 14 -7.80 -7.78 -5.14
N ALA A 15 -6.84 -7.20 -4.41
CA ALA A 15 -7.07 -6.09 -3.49
C ALA A 15 -5.80 -5.22 -3.38
N ALA A 16 -5.98 -3.95 -2.99
CA ALA A 16 -4.89 -3.02 -2.76
C ALA A 16 -5.10 -2.20 -1.48
N LEU A 17 -4.03 -2.04 -0.70
CA LEU A 17 -3.97 -1.21 0.49
C LEU A 17 -3.00 -0.05 0.24
N ILE A 18 -3.45 1.17 0.53
CA ILE A 18 -2.63 2.38 0.41
C ILE A 18 -2.43 2.96 1.79
N ILE A 19 -1.19 2.99 2.25
CA ILE A 19 -0.83 3.52 3.56
C ILE A 19 0.10 4.72 3.36
N CYS A 20 -0.15 5.79 4.11
CA CYS A 20 0.72 6.96 4.19
C CYS A 20 1.31 7.06 5.59
N VAL A 21 2.60 7.36 5.70
CA VAL A 21 3.23 7.63 7.00
C VAL A 21 3.06 9.12 7.32
N LYS A 22 2.51 9.46 8.48
CA LYS A 22 2.38 10.86 8.92
C LYS A 22 2.57 10.97 10.42
N LYS A 23 3.49 11.84 10.84
CA LYS A 23 3.95 11.96 12.22
C LYS A 23 4.36 10.60 12.79
N GLU A 24 5.12 9.83 12.01
CA GLU A 24 5.60 8.47 12.35
C GLU A 24 4.50 7.42 12.56
N LYS A 25 3.25 7.73 12.19
CA LYS A 25 2.11 6.81 12.27
C LYS A 25 1.68 6.38 10.89
N PHE A 26 1.32 5.11 10.76
CA PHE A 26 0.66 4.58 9.57
C PHE A 26 -0.79 5.09 9.51
N ILE A 27 -1.17 5.69 8.38
CA ILE A 27 -2.52 6.18 8.11
C ILE A 27 -3.06 5.45 6.88
N LEU A 28 -4.23 4.82 7.03
CA LEU A 28 -4.92 4.24 5.87
C LEU A 28 -5.49 5.35 5.00
N LEU A 29 -5.18 5.29 3.72
CA LEU A 29 -5.83 6.12 2.72
C LEU A 29 -7.07 5.39 2.20
N SER A 30 -8.10 5.30 3.06
CA SER A 30 -9.39 4.68 2.76
C SER A 30 -10.44 5.75 2.39
N PRO A 31 -11.27 5.53 1.35
CA PRO A 31 -12.38 6.43 1.00
C PRO A 31 -13.41 6.60 2.11
N GLN A 32 -13.50 5.64 3.03
CA GLN A 32 -14.52 5.60 4.08
C GLN A 32 -14.02 6.18 5.41
N GLY A 33 -12.74 6.56 5.50
CA GLY A 33 -12.14 7.06 6.74
C GLY A 33 -12.02 6.02 7.85
N ASN A 34 -12.38 4.77 7.58
CA ASN A 34 -12.13 3.65 8.48
C ASN A 34 -10.61 3.55 8.66
N GLY A 35 -10.15 3.71 9.90
CA GLY A 35 -8.73 3.62 10.25
C GLY A 35 -8.15 2.24 9.94
N ILE A 36 -6.84 2.10 10.12
CA ILE A 36 -6.20 0.77 10.12
C ILE A 36 -6.57 0.09 11.45
N ASP A 37 -7.00 -1.17 11.39
CA ASP A 37 -7.15 -2.02 12.57
C ASP A 37 -5.84 -2.08 13.38
N GLU A 38 -5.90 -2.01 14.71
CA GLU A 38 -4.71 -2.05 15.57
C GLU A 38 -3.84 -3.30 15.34
N THR A 39 -4.46 -4.44 15.02
CA THR A 39 -3.76 -5.67 14.66
C THR A 39 -2.94 -5.49 13.39
N VAL A 40 -3.49 -4.85 12.36
CA VAL A 40 -2.78 -4.57 11.10
C VAL A 40 -1.64 -3.57 11.34
N ILE A 41 -1.83 -2.56 12.20
CA ILE A 41 -0.74 -1.63 12.59
C ILE A 41 0.40 -2.39 13.25
N LYS A 42 0.10 -3.36 14.13
CA LYS A 42 1.11 -4.18 14.80
C LYS A 42 1.89 -5.02 13.80
N GLU A 43 1.21 -5.71 12.89
CA GLU A 43 1.85 -6.52 11.85
C GLU A 43 2.74 -5.69 10.93
N LEU A 44 2.29 -4.48 10.52
CA LEU A 44 3.10 -3.56 9.73
C LEU A 44 4.35 -3.09 10.48
N ASN A 45 4.26 -2.82 11.78
CA ASN A 45 5.42 -2.46 12.59
C ASN A 45 6.41 -3.63 12.74
N GLU A 46 5.92 -4.85 12.93
CA GLU A 46 6.77 -6.04 12.97
C GLU A 46 7.48 -6.25 11.63
N LEU A 47 6.75 -6.11 10.51
CA LEU A 47 7.34 -6.20 9.18
C LEU A 47 8.41 -5.13 8.94
N LYS A 48 8.14 -3.87 9.31
CA LYS A 48 9.10 -2.76 9.25
C LYS A 48 10.40 -3.12 9.98
N ASN A 49 10.28 -3.60 11.21
CA ASN A 49 11.43 -3.95 12.05
C ASN A 49 12.22 -5.13 11.46
N ARG A 50 11.53 -6.14 10.92
CA ARG A 50 12.16 -7.31 10.29
C ARG A 50 12.92 -6.95 9.02
N LEU A 51 12.38 -6.03 8.22
CA LEU A 51 12.99 -5.60 6.96
C LEU A 51 14.02 -4.48 7.16
N ASN A 52 14.16 -3.96 8.38
CA ASN A 52 15.02 -2.81 8.72
C ASN A 52 14.80 -1.61 7.79
N ILE A 53 13.53 -1.29 7.54
CA ILE A 53 13.14 -0.16 6.68
C ILE A 53 12.94 1.07 7.56
N GLU A 54 13.65 2.14 7.23
CA GLU A 54 13.39 3.47 7.80
C GLU A 54 12.23 4.12 7.04
N LEU A 55 11.24 4.65 7.78
CA LEU A 55 10.07 5.30 7.21
C LEU A 55 10.06 6.77 7.60
N HIS A 56 9.89 7.63 6.61
CA HIS A 56 9.80 9.07 6.78
C HIS A 56 8.36 9.56 6.63
N ASN A 57 8.11 10.79 7.09
CA ASN A 57 6.81 11.41 6.88
C ASN A 57 6.55 11.56 5.38
N TYR A 58 5.31 11.21 5.00
CA TYR A 58 4.76 11.18 3.65
C TYR A 58 5.20 10.01 2.77
N ASP A 59 5.93 9.04 3.32
CA ASP A 59 6.18 7.79 2.62
C ASP A 59 4.85 7.12 2.25
N LEU A 60 4.77 6.69 0.99
CA LEU A 60 3.66 5.94 0.43
C LEU A 60 4.02 4.46 0.40
N ILE A 61 3.23 3.65 1.08
CA ILE A 61 3.37 2.20 1.08
C ILE A 61 2.18 1.61 0.33
N LEU A 62 2.50 0.86 -0.73
CA LEU A 62 1.53 0.15 -1.54
C LEU A 62 1.65 -1.34 -1.27
N VAL A 63 0.56 -1.95 -0.86
CA VAL A 63 0.48 -3.39 -0.68
C VAL A 63 -0.53 -3.94 -1.69
N SER A 64 -0.03 -4.74 -2.63
CA SER A 64 -0.87 -5.51 -3.56
C SER A 64 -1.03 -6.92 -3.02
N TYR A 65 -2.25 -7.43 -3.04
CA TYR A 65 -2.55 -8.84 -2.76
C TYR A 65 -3.06 -9.51 -4.03
N ALA A 66 -2.48 -10.66 -4.35
CA ALA A 66 -2.89 -11.46 -5.49
C ALA A 66 -2.70 -12.97 -5.30
N GLU A 67 -3.40 -13.75 -6.12
CA GLU A 67 -3.31 -15.22 -6.11
C GLU A 67 -1.95 -15.76 -6.58
N SER A 68 -1.12 -14.93 -7.22
CA SER A 68 0.22 -15.30 -7.64
C SER A 68 1.21 -14.12 -7.53
N LEU A 69 2.49 -14.45 -7.36
CA LEU A 69 3.58 -13.47 -7.33
C LEU A 69 3.61 -12.62 -8.62
N GLU A 70 3.47 -13.28 -9.77
CA GLU A 70 3.48 -12.63 -11.08
C GLU A 70 2.37 -11.56 -11.22
N LYS A 71 1.16 -11.86 -10.71
CA LYS A 71 0.04 -10.90 -10.71
C LYS A 71 0.35 -9.69 -9.81
N CYS A 72 0.91 -9.93 -8.61
CA CYS A 72 1.33 -8.86 -7.70
C CYS A 72 2.41 -7.96 -8.31
N GLU A 73 3.45 -8.54 -8.91
CA GLU A 73 4.51 -7.77 -9.54
C GLU A 73 3.98 -6.98 -10.74
N THR A 74 3.16 -7.62 -11.58
CA THR A 74 2.56 -6.98 -12.76
C THR A 74 1.64 -5.83 -12.39
N SER A 75 0.82 -5.97 -11.35
CA SER A 75 -0.12 -4.93 -10.92
C SER A 75 0.63 -3.68 -10.42
N LEU A 76 1.65 -3.88 -9.57
CA LEU A 76 2.50 -2.81 -9.04
C LEU A 76 3.32 -2.13 -10.14
N TYR A 77 3.94 -2.92 -11.02
CA TYR A 77 4.75 -2.38 -12.12
C TYR A 77 3.91 -1.53 -13.07
N LYS A 78 2.75 -2.06 -13.52
CA LYS A 78 1.83 -1.30 -14.39
C LYS A 78 1.33 -0.05 -13.70
N PHE A 79 1.05 -0.11 -12.39
CA PHE A 79 0.66 1.07 -11.64
C PHE A 79 1.73 2.16 -11.65
N ILE A 80 2.98 1.82 -11.33
CA ILE A 80 4.09 2.77 -11.31
C ILE A 80 4.31 3.38 -12.70
N VAL A 81 4.31 2.55 -13.75
CA VAL A 81 4.65 2.98 -15.12
C VAL A 81 3.52 3.78 -15.79
N LEU A 82 2.25 3.37 -15.60
CA LEU A 82 1.14 3.94 -16.36
C LEU A 82 0.42 5.08 -15.65
N GLU A 83 0.40 5.09 -14.31
CA GLU A 83 -0.31 6.13 -13.55
C GLU A 83 0.60 7.29 -13.17
N GLY A 84 1.92 7.15 -13.34
CA GLY A 84 2.90 8.22 -13.08
C GLY A 84 2.82 8.73 -11.66
N ILE A 85 3.55 8.10 -10.74
CA ILE A 85 3.79 8.70 -9.42
C ILE A 85 4.94 9.70 -9.59
N ASP A 86 4.64 10.90 -10.08
CA ASP A 86 5.53 12.07 -9.99
C ASP A 86 5.44 12.73 -8.60
#